data_AF-A0A817T7D3-F1
#
_entry.id   AF-A0A817T7D3-F1
#
_cell.length_a   1.000
_cell.length_b   1.000
_cell.length_c   1.000
_cell.angle_alpha   90.00
_cell.angle_beta   90.00
_cell.angle_gamma   90.00
#
_symmetry.space_group_name_H-M   'P 1'
#
loop_
_entity.id
_entity.type
_entity.pdbx_description
1 polymer ?
#
loop_
_entity_poly.entity_id
_entity_poly.type
_entity_poly.pdbx_seq_one_letter_code
_entity_poly.pdbx_strand_id
1 'polypeptide(L)' 'MESYDCFRDLYLNKDTTPIFNLAHGLITLQQLYGIIPNVFVKGDKAKQCYDSMMRMQREVPDNEKKVPTQKKKE' A
#
# COMPACT_ATOMS: atom_id res chain seq x y z
N MET A 1 -7.69 8.87 -7.92
CA MET A 1 -8.40 7.58 -8.01
C MET A 1 -9.87 7.92 -8.21
N GLU A 2 -10.31 8.01 -9.46
CA GLU A 2 -11.70 8.33 -9.80
C GLU A 2 -12.43 7.04 -10.19
N SER A 3 -12.82 6.25 -9.20
CA SER A 3 -13.64 5.06 -9.43
C SER A 3 -14.87 5.18 -8.54
N TYR A 4 -15.95 5.65 -9.16
CA TYR A 4 -17.23 5.92 -8.51
C TYR A 4 -17.85 4.65 -7.91
N ASP A 5 -17.54 3.49 -8.48
CA ASP A 5 -18.05 2.18 -8.03
C ASP A 5 -17.19 1.53 -6.94
N CYS A 6 -16.04 2.10 -6.55
CA CYS A 6 -15.15 1.52 -5.54
C CYS A 6 -15.87 1.14 -4.24
N PHE A 7 -16.80 1.97 -3.78
CA PHE A 7 -17.55 1.69 -2.56
C PHE A 7 -18.48 0.49 -2.75
N ARG A 8 -19.21 0.46 -3.86
CA ARG A 8 -20.09 -0.65 -4.20
C ARG A 8 -19.29 -1.95 -4.34
N ASP A 9 -18.18 -1.91 -5.07
CA ASP A 9 -17.37 -3.11 -5.32
C ASP A 9 -16.72 -3.64 -4.04
N LEU A 10 -16.24 -2.74 -3.19
CA LEU A 10 -15.56 -3.12 -1.96
C LEU A 10 -16.50 -3.69 -0.89
N TYR A 11 -17.70 -3.14 -0.78
CA TYR A 11 -18.66 -3.46 0.27
C TYR A 11 -19.75 -4.45 -0.17
N LEU A 12 -20.26 -4.35 -1.40
CA LEU A 12 -21.28 -5.29 -1.93
C LEU A 12 -20.62 -6.47 -2.64
N ASN A 13 -19.69 -6.22 -3.57
CA ASN A 13 -19.11 -7.28 -4.40
C ASN A 13 -17.92 -7.99 -3.72
N LYS A 14 -17.48 -7.48 -2.56
CA LYS A 14 -16.29 -7.93 -1.81
C LYS A 14 -15.02 -7.97 -2.67
N ASP A 15 -14.98 -7.17 -3.72
CA ASP A 15 -13.85 -7.09 -4.64
C ASP A 15 -12.73 -6.27 -3.99
N THR A 16 -11.50 -6.79 -4.03
CA THR A 16 -10.30 -6.16 -3.46
C THR A 16 -9.44 -5.43 -4.50
N THR A 17 -9.83 -5.46 -5.77
CA THR A 17 -9.19 -4.71 -6.88
C THR A 17 -8.97 -3.23 -6.56
N PRO A 18 -9.95 -2.47 -6.03
CA PRO A 18 -9.70 -1.06 -5.71
C PRO A 18 -8.67 -0.87 -4.58
N ILE A 19 -8.58 -1.81 -3.62
CA ILE A 19 -7.54 -1.78 -2.58
C ILE A 19 -6.16 -2.03 -3.18
N PHE A 20 -6.05 -3.00 -4.09
CA PHE A 20 -4.79 -3.36 -4.73
C PHE A 20 -4.25 -2.20 -5.57
N ASN A 21 -5.10 -1.57 -6.38
CA ASN A 21 -4.74 -0.41 -7.19
C ASN A 21 -4.28 0.77 -6.32
N LEU A 22 -4.88 0.94 -5.14
CA LEU A 22 -4.49 1.97 -4.18
C LEU A 22 -3.10 1.67 -3.61
N ALA A 23 -2.86 0.44 -3.18
CA ALA A 23 -1.57 -0.02 -2.67
C ALA A 23 -0.45 0.17 -3.71
N HIS A 24 -0.71 -0.16 -4.98
CA HIS A 24 0.24 0.03 -6.06
C HIS A 24 0.60 1.52 -6.26
N GLY A 25 -0.40 2.40 -6.28
CA GLY A 25 -0.16 3.85 -6.39
C GLY A 25 0.68 4.41 -5.23
N LEU A 26 0.48 3.90 -4.01
CA LEU A 26 1.29 4.27 -2.85
C LEU A 26 2.75 3.86 -3.01
N ILE A 27 3.02 2.68 -3.57
CA ILE A 27 4.39 2.20 -3.83
C ILE A 27 5.05 3.04 -4.91
N THR A 28 4.35 3.37 -6.00
CA THR A 28 4.85 4.28 -7.01
C THR A 28 5.22 5.64 -6.40
N LEU A 29 4.39 6.14 -5.48
CA LEU A 29 4.73 7.36 -4.72
C LEU A 29 6.01 7.17 -3.88
N GLN A 30 6.14 6.04 -3.18
CA GLN A 30 7.33 5.75 -2.37
C GLN A 30 8.60 5.60 -3.22
N GLN A 31 8.49 5.08 -4.45
CA GLN A 31 9.62 4.99 -5.37
C GLN A 31 10.10 6.36 -5.83
N LEU A 32 9.18 7.32 -6.01
CA LEU A 32 9.50 8.68 -6.45
C LEU A 32 9.99 9.58 -5.32
N TYR A 33 9.35 9.51 -4.15
CA TYR A 33 9.57 10.46 -3.04
C TYR A 33 10.28 9.86 -1.81
N GLY A 34 10.49 8.54 -1.78
CA GLY A 34 11.08 7.82 -0.66
C GLY A 34 10.05 7.07 0.21
N ILE A 35 10.55 6.16 1.05
CA ILE A 35 9.73 5.25 1.87
C ILE A 35 8.99 6.03 2.96
N ILE A 36 7.70 5.71 3.16
CA ILE A 36 6.89 6.26 4.25
C ILE A 36 7.33 5.59 5.57
N PRO A 37 7.87 6.34 6.55
CA PRO A 37 8.46 5.74 7.75
C PRO A 37 7.43 5.21 8.75
N ASN A 38 6.26 5.84 8.84
CA ASN A 38 5.20 5.45 9.78
C ASN A 38 3.86 5.39 9.04
N VAL A 39 3.19 4.24 9.11
CA VAL A 39 1.87 4.03 8.50
C VAL A 39 0.91 3.56 9.58
N PHE A 40 -0.15 4.33 9.80
CA PHE A 40 -1.23 3.98 10.73
C PHE A 40 -2.45 3.54 9.93
N VAL A 41 -3.01 2.38 10.30
CA VAL A 41 -4.18 1.80 9.64
C VAL A 41 -5.32 1.63 10.63
N LYS A 42 -6.55 1.88 10.17
CA LYS A 42 -7.77 1.69 10.95
C LYS A 42 -8.83 0.98 10.11
N GLY A 43 -9.29 -0.16 10.63
CA GLY A 43 -10.29 -1.02 9.97
C GLY A 43 -9.69 -2.11 9.07
N ASP A 44 -10.47 -3.15 8.79
CA ASP A 44 -10.02 -4.35 8.09
C ASP A 44 -9.60 -4.10 6.64
N LYS A 45 -10.32 -3.23 5.93
CA LYS A 45 -10.01 -2.86 4.54
C LYS A 45 -8.70 -2.07 4.45
N ALA A 46 -8.43 -1.20 5.42
CA ALA A 46 -7.17 -0.46 5.50
C ALA A 46 -6.00 -1.42 5.82
N LYS A 47 -6.21 -2.39 6.72
CA LYS A 47 -5.21 -3.43 7.01
C LYS A 47 -4.88 -4.27 5.77
N GLN A 48 -5.88 -4.62 4.96
CA GLN A 48 -5.68 -5.33 3.68
C GLN A 48 -4.88 -4.50 2.68
N CYS A 49 -5.13 -3.19 2.61
CA CYS A 49 -4.33 -2.28 1.78
C CYS A 49 -2.86 -2.26 2.22
N TYR A 50 -2.63 -2.17 3.52
CA TYR A 50 -1.28 -2.16 4.09
C TYR A 50 -0.53 -3.48 3.87
N ASP A 51 -1.20 -4.62 4.07
CA ASP A 51 -0.63 -5.94 3.80
C ASP A 51 -0.26 -6.08 2.31
N SER A 52 -1.16 -5.69 1.41
CA SER A 52 -0.92 -5.69 -0.04
C SER A 52 0.28 -4.81 -0.41
N MET A 53 0.35 -3.61 0.15
CA MET A 53 1.47 -2.67 -0.05
C MET A 53 2.80 -3.26 0.43
N MET A 54 2.83 -3.84 1.64
CA MET A 54 4.03 -4.47 2.21
C MET A 54 4.51 -5.67 1.40
N ARG A 55 3.60 -6.47 0.84
CA ARG A 55 3.95 -7.62 -0.01
C ARG A 55 4.57 -7.17 -1.32
N MET A 56 3.92 -6.25 -2.02
CA MET A 56 4.46 -5.67 -3.25
C MET A 56 5.81 -5.01 -3.04
N GLN A 57 5.99 -4.26 -1.94
CA GLN A 57 7.27 -3.61 -1.60
C GLN A 57 8.42 -4.61 -1.40
N ARG A 58 8.12 -5.83 -0.94
CA ARG A 58 9.13 -6.90 -0.80
C ARG A 58 9.54 -7.47 -2.16
N GLU A 59 8.61 -7.54 -3.09
CA GLU A 59 8.81 -8.09 -4.44
C GLU A 59 9.54 -7.12 -5.38
N VAL A 60 9.53 -5.82 -5.09
CA VAL A 60 10.34 -4.83 -5.81
C VAL A 60 11.84 -5.19 -5.66
N PRO A 61 12.60 -5.33 -6.75
CA PRO A 61 14.02 -5.68 -6.69
C PRO A 61 14.86 -4.61 -5.98
N ASP A 62 15.93 -5.03 -5.32
CA ASP A 62 16.80 -4.18 -4.48
C ASP A 62 17.37 -2.96 -5.23
N ASN A 63 17.53 -3.08 -6.55
CA ASN A 63 18.02 -2.03 -7.43
C ASN A 63 17.12 -0.77 -7.48
N GLU A 64 15.86 -0.87 -7.05
CA GLU A 64 14.89 0.23 -7.00
C GLU A 64 14.57 0.67 -5.56
N LYS A 65 15.12 -0.04 -4.56
CA LYS A 65 14.96 0.29 -3.14
C LYS A 65 15.91 1.42 -2.78
N LYS A 66 15.50 2.67 -3.02
CA LYS A 66 16.19 3.82 -2.43
C LYS A 66 15.96 3.85 -0.92
N VAL A 67 16.94 3.23 -0.24
CA VAL A 67 17.41 3.40 1.15
C VAL A 67 16.56 2.74 2.26
N PRO A 68 17.19 1.93 3.15
CA PRO A 68 16.53 1.32 4.30
C PRO A 68 16.33 2.33 5.42
N THR A 69 15.12 2.44 5.98
CA THR A 69 14.92 3.11 7.26
C THR A 69 14.87 2.07 8.38
N GLN A 70 16.06 1.75 8.89
CA GLN A 70 16.23 1.18 10.23
C GLN A 70 15.60 2.13 11.25
N LYS A 71 14.67 1.64 12.07
CA LYS A 71 14.51 2.13 13.45
C LYS A 71 14.41 0.96 14.42
N LYS A 72 15.60 0.54 14.85
CA LYS A 72 15.89 -0.02 16.16
C LYS A 72 15.62 1.05 17.22
N LYS A 73 15.00 0.70 18.35
CA LYS A 73 15.14 1.29 19.70
C LYS A 73 14.26 0.44 20.65
N GLU A 74 14.90 -0.42 21.44
CA GLU A 74 15.41 -0.19 22.82
C GLU A 74 14.29 -0.16 23.85
#